data_AF-A0A5A7NE89-F1
#
_entry.id   AF-A0A5A7NE89-F1
#
_cell.length_a   1.000
_cell.length_b   1.000
_cell.length_c   1.000
_cell.angle_alpha   90.00
_cell.angle_beta   90.00
_cell.angle_gamma   90.00
#
_symmetry.space_group_name_H-M   'P 1'
#
loop_
_entity.id
_entity.type
_entity.pdbx_description
1 polymer ?
#
loop_
_entity_poly.entity_id
_entity_poly.type
_entity_poly.pdbx_seq_one_letter_code
_entity_poly.pdbx_strand_id
1 'polypeptide(L)'
;MADPRGRRRAFAAGSGDLAIDGHAIEVRLYAEDPSRDFLPATGTLNRYRPPMDEDFTRVDTGVREHDSISVHYDPMIAKIITWGEDREAALHHMAQALSETEIAGLATNLPFLKQVIAHPEFASGNVDTGFIPRHADALLPEAAPASDICLALATLGILAAREDRAFNEAARSNDPFSPWHDPSGWQANLASCECQDYIDGAGTSRSVKITITDQAIGWRSAVNAMMRKSVPIWKKARLKPKFPGRSIAPPFW
;
A
#
# COMPACT_ATOMS: atom_id res chain seq x y z
N MET A 1 14.68 2.05 44.85
CA MET A 1 14.80 2.12 46.33
C MET A 1 13.45 2.53 46.89
N ALA A 2 12.77 1.66 47.63
CA ALA A 2 11.41 1.88 48.15
C ALA A 2 11.45 2.79 49.39
N ASP A 3 10.41 3.62 49.58
CA ASP A 3 10.20 4.41 50.81
C ASP A 3 9.98 3.44 51.99
N PRO A 4 10.81 3.49 53.04
CA PRO A 4 10.73 2.56 54.18
C PRO A 4 9.49 2.74 55.07
N ARG A 5 8.58 3.68 54.77
CA ARG A 5 7.39 4.00 55.59
C ARG A 5 6.05 3.49 55.05
N GLY A 6 6.04 2.66 54.00
CA GLY A 6 4.81 2.04 53.50
C GLY A 6 3.72 3.01 53.01
N ARG A 7 4.06 4.28 52.77
CA ARG A 7 3.11 5.27 52.25
C ARG A 7 2.86 4.95 50.78
N ARG A 8 1.59 4.70 50.43
CA ARG A 8 1.15 4.63 49.03
C ARG A 8 1.60 5.92 48.35
N ARG A 9 2.35 5.80 47.24
CA ARG A 9 2.57 6.95 46.36
C ARG A 9 1.20 7.36 45.85
N ALA A 10 0.71 8.52 46.27
CA ALA A 10 -0.49 9.11 45.70
C ALA A 10 -0.25 9.30 44.19
N PHE A 11 -1.22 8.92 43.36
CA PHE A 11 -1.21 9.33 41.96
C PHE A 11 -1.25 10.85 41.91
N ALA A 12 -0.56 11.45 40.93
CA ALA A 12 -0.46 12.90 40.81
C ALA A 12 -1.82 13.57 40.50
N ALA A 13 -2.80 12.81 40.00
CA ALA A 13 -4.17 13.24 39.76
C ALA A 13 -5.13 12.52 40.72
N GLY A 14 -6.05 13.28 41.31
CA GLY A 14 -7.20 12.75 42.05
C GLY A 14 -8.37 12.41 41.12
N SER A 15 -9.38 11.70 41.63
CA SER A 15 -10.55 11.30 40.81
C SER A 15 -11.34 12.48 40.22
N GLY A 16 -11.20 13.69 40.76
CA GLY A 16 -11.82 14.91 40.22
C GLY A 16 -11.00 15.64 39.15
N ASP A 17 -9.76 15.22 38.92
CA ASP A 17 -8.86 15.80 37.92
C ASP A 17 -8.91 15.05 36.57
N LEU A 18 -9.71 13.97 36.49
CA LEU A 18 -9.90 13.18 35.28
C LEU A 18 -11.02 13.79 34.41
N ALA A 19 -10.66 14.26 33.23
CA ALA A 19 -11.59 14.66 32.19
C ALA A 19 -11.69 13.61 31.09
N ILE A 20 -12.87 13.50 30.46
CA ILE A 20 -13.10 12.67 29.27
C ILE A 20 -13.46 13.63 28.14
N ASP A 21 -12.45 14.00 27.35
CA ASP A 21 -12.58 14.94 26.26
C ASP A 21 -12.41 14.22 24.91
N GLY A 22 -13.42 14.35 24.05
CA GLY A 22 -13.45 13.75 22.73
C GLY A 22 -13.76 12.25 22.70
N HIS A 23 -13.41 11.62 21.59
CA HIS A 23 -13.61 10.19 21.34
C HIS A 23 -12.38 9.57 20.70
N ALA A 24 -12.08 8.32 21.05
CA ALA A 24 -10.98 7.57 20.45
C ALA A 24 -11.44 6.21 19.94
N ILE A 25 -10.89 5.78 18.81
CA ILE A 25 -11.18 4.48 18.18
C ILE A 25 -9.85 3.77 17.97
N GLU A 26 -9.78 2.50 18.38
CA GLU A 26 -8.63 1.63 18.15
C GLU A 26 -9.03 0.50 17.22
N VAL A 27 -8.16 0.20 16.26
CA VAL A 27 -8.23 -1.02 15.44
C VAL A 27 -6.91 -1.79 15.58
N ARG A 28 -7.01 -3.11 15.49
CA ARG A 28 -5.85 -4.01 15.51
C ARG A 28 -5.62 -4.58 14.13
N LEU A 29 -4.52 -4.17 13.53
CA LEU A 29 -4.06 -4.69 12.25
C LEU A 29 -3.36 -6.02 12.49
N TYR A 30 -3.90 -7.08 11.90
CA TYR A 30 -3.42 -8.46 12.04
C TYR A 30 -2.98 -9.03 10.69
N ALA A 31 -1.94 -9.87 10.74
CA ALA A 31 -1.59 -10.80 9.69
C ALA A 31 -2.57 -11.99 9.73
N GLU A 32 -3.76 -11.79 9.18
CA GLU A 32 -4.85 -12.77 9.10
C GLU A 32 -5.50 -12.70 7.73
N ASP A 33 -6.14 -13.79 7.32
CA ASP A 33 -6.94 -13.85 6.09
C ASP A 33 -8.44 -13.91 6.41
N PRO A 34 -9.16 -12.76 6.38
CA PRO A 34 -10.60 -12.73 6.66
C PRO A 34 -11.43 -13.60 5.72
N SER A 35 -10.95 -13.86 4.49
CA SER A 35 -11.66 -14.71 3.51
C SER A 35 -11.56 -16.20 3.82
N ARG A 36 -10.65 -16.57 4.73
CA ARG A 36 -10.39 -17.94 5.15
C ARG A 36 -10.55 -18.05 6.66
N ASP A 37 -11.70 -17.66 7.18
CA ASP A 37 -12.05 -17.73 8.60
C ASP A 37 -11.01 -17.07 9.54
N PHE A 38 -10.43 -15.94 9.09
CA PHE A 38 -9.40 -15.20 9.84
C PHE A 38 -8.17 -16.05 10.20
N LEU A 39 -7.81 -17.02 9.36
CA LEU A 39 -6.62 -17.83 9.58
C LEU A 39 -5.36 -16.94 9.69
N PRO A 40 -4.50 -17.17 10.70
CA PRO A 40 -3.23 -16.47 10.82
C PRO A 40 -2.37 -16.64 9.56
N ALA A 41 -1.85 -15.52 9.07
CA ALA A 41 -0.93 -15.47 7.95
C ALA A 41 0.50 -15.27 8.45
N THR A 42 1.45 -15.94 7.80
CA THR A 42 2.89 -15.77 8.06
C THR A 42 3.61 -15.42 6.78
N GLY A 43 4.71 -14.68 6.89
CA GLY A 43 5.48 -14.24 5.73
C GLY A 43 6.29 -13.00 6.04
N THR A 44 6.74 -12.32 4.98
CA THR A 44 7.53 -11.09 5.10
C THR A 44 6.68 -9.89 4.71
N LEU A 45 6.79 -8.81 5.47
CA LEU A 45 6.18 -7.52 5.14
C LEU A 45 6.97 -6.85 4.01
N ASN A 46 6.74 -7.26 2.75
CA ASN A 46 7.40 -6.67 1.59
C ASN A 46 7.17 -5.15 1.48
N ARG A 47 6.01 -4.69 1.95
CA ARG A 47 5.66 -3.27 2.11
C ARG A 47 5.00 -3.10 3.47
N TYR A 48 5.41 -2.09 4.22
CA TYR A 48 4.67 -1.62 5.38
C TYR A 48 4.89 -0.13 5.59
N ARG A 49 3.84 0.65 5.36
CA ARG A 49 3.81 2.09 5.63
C ARG A 49 2.60 2.40 6.52
N PRO A 50 2.83 2.84 7.78
CA PRO A 50 1.74 3.36 8.60
C PRO A 50 1.21 4.69 8.02
N PRO A 51 0.02 5.16 8.47
CA PRO A 51 -0.53 6.45 8.08
C PRO A 51 0.43 7.60 8.37
N MET A 52 0.27 8.70 7.61
CA MET A 52 1.18 9.85 7.70
C MET A 52 0.72 10.91 8.71
N ASP A 53 -0.59 11.01 8.98
CA ASP A 53 -1.14 11.95 9.94
C ASP A 53 -0.74 11.53 11.36
N GLU A 54 0.01 12.38 12.08
CA GLU A 54 0.41 12.15 13.48
C GLU A 54 -0.36 13.04 14.46
N ASP A 55 -1.16 14.01 13.98
CA ASP A 55 -1.86 14.97 14.83
C ASP A 55 -3.03 14.29 15.54
N PHE A 56 -3.75 13.42 14.83
CA PHE A 56 -4.94 12.73 15.33
C PHE A 56 -4.83 11.20 15.31
N THR A 57 -3.72 10.67 14.79
CA THR A 57 -3.49 9.23 14.69
C THR A 57 -2.22 8.83 15.44
N ARG A 58 -2.35 7.80 16.26
CA ARG A 58 -1.26 7.13 16.95
C ARG A 58 -1.16 5.70 16.43
N VAL A 59 0.06 5.28 16.12
CA VAL A 59 0.35 3.91 15.69
C VAL A 59 1.33 3.27 16.66
N ASP A 60 0.86 2.24 17.37
CA ASP A 60 1.72 1.38 18.19
C ASP A 60 2.05 0.12 17.38
N THR A 61 3.29 -0.03 16.92
CA THR A 61 3.73 -1.19 16.13
C THR A 61 5.04 -1.77 16.63
N GLY A 62 5.16 -3.08 16.57
CA GLY A 62 6.38 -3.83 16.93
C GLY A 62 7.21 -4.27 15.73
N VAL A 63 6.78 -3.94 14.50
CA VAL A 63 7.38 -4.43 13.25
C VAL A 63 7.71 -3.30 12.30
N ARG A 64 8.55 -3.59 11.31
CA ARG A 64 8.98 -2.69 10.24
C ARG A 64 8.80 -3.35 8.88
N GLU A 65 8.84 -2.53 7.84
CA GLU A 65 8.96 -3.02 6.47
C GLU A 65 10.15 -3.99 6.37
N HIS A 66 9.91 -5.12 5.71
CA HIS A 66 10.78 -6.28 5.56
C HIS A 66 10.96 -7.20 6.79
N ASP A 67 10.28 -6.92 7.92
CA ASP A 67 10.24 -7.88 9.03
C ASP A 67 9.42 -9.14 8.65
N SER A 68 9.74 -10.24 9.33
CA SER A 68 9.03 -11.52 9.19
C SER A 68 7.98 -11.68 10.29
N ILE A 69 6.76 -12.05 9.89
CA ILE A 69 5.69 -12.47 10.78
C ILE A 69 5.75 -14.00 10.91
N SER A 70 6.19 -14.47 12.08
CA SER A 70 6.37 -15.90 12.37
C SER A 70 5.12 -16.55 12.96
N VAL A 71 5.04 -17.87 12.90
CA VAL A 71 3.99 -18.68 13.54
C VAL A 71 4.08 -18.71 15.08
N HIS A 72 5.20 -18.26 15.65
CA HIS A 72 5.51 -18.47 17.08
C HIS A 72 4.91 -17.41 18.01
N TYR A 73 4.37 -16.32 17.46
CA TYR A 73 3.85 -15.19 18.21
C TYR A 73 2.46 -14.78 17.68
N ASP A 74 1.80 -13.90 18.43
CA ASP A 74 0.55 -13.27 18.00
C ASP A 74 0.76 -12.52 16.66
N PRO A 75 -0.10 -12.70 15.63
CA PRO A 75 0.07 -12.09 14.31
C PRO A 75 -0.23 -10.58 14.28
N MET A 76 -0.26 -9.88 15.43
CA MET A 76 -0.56 -8.45 15.50
C MET A 76 0.60 -7.64 14.91
N ILE A 77 0.27 -6.81 13.92
CA ILE A 77 1.20 -5.94 13.20
C ILE A 77 1.25 -4.58 13.87
N ALA A 78 0.07 -4.00 14.12
CA ALA A 78 -0.04 -2.68 14.70
C ALA A 78 -1.38 -2.46 15.40
N LYS A 79 -1.39 -1.54 16.35
CA LYS A 79 -2.59 -0.87 16.83
C LYS A 79 -2.63 0.50 16.18
N ILE A 80 -3.69 0.81 15.46
CA ILE A 80 -3.93 2.14 14.91
C ILE A 80 -5.04 2.76 15.76
N ILE A 81 -4.75 3.90 16.37
CA ILE A 81 -5.64 4.60 17.27
C ILE A 81 -5.85 5.99 16.73
N THR A 82 -7.10 6.42 16.59
CA THR A 82 -7.43 7.80 16.24
C THR A 82 -8.21 8.46 17.36
N TRP A 83 -8.08 9.78 17.44
CA TRP A 83 -8.87 10.63 18.33
C TRP A 83 -9.56 11.75 17.54
N GLY A 84 -10.69 12.23 18.04
CA GLY A 84 -11.37 13.41 17.53
C GLY A 84 -12.21 14.07 18.61
N GLU A 85 -12.66 15.31 18.35
CA GLU A 85 -13.54 16.06 19.27
C GLU A 85 -14.88 15.35 19.52
N ASP A 86 -15.32 14.55 18.56
CA ASP A 86 -16.44 13.62 18.68
C ASP A 86 -16.14 12.29 17.96
N ARG A 87 -17.11 11.39 18.01
CA ARG A 87 -17.00 10.06 17.41
C ARG A 87 -16.92 10.10 15.89
N GLU A 88 -17.60 11.05 15.25
CA GLU A 88 -17.61 11.18 13.79
C GLU A 88 -16.24 11.64 13.28
N ALA A 89 -15.63 12.62 13.95
CA ALA A 89 -14.26 13.06 13.68
C ALA A 89 -13.25 11.91 13.87
N ALA A 90 -13.35 11.15 14.97
CA ALA A 90 -12.48 10.00 15.20
C ALA A 90 -12.62 8.91 14.12
N LEU A 91 -13.84 8.65 13.64
CA LEU A 91 -14.11 7.74 12.53
C LEU A 91 -13.53 8.25 11.21
N HIS A 92 -13.64 9.55 10.93
CA HIS A 92 -13.08 10.17 9.73
C HIS A 92 -11.56 10.00 9.71
N HIS A 93 -10.89 10.33 10.82
CA HIS A 93 -9.46 10.13 10.98
C HIS A 93 -9.09 8.64 10.82
N MET A 94 -9.89 7.72 11.39
CA MET A 94 -9.63 6.27 11.25
C MET A 94 -9.77 5.81 9.79
N ALA A 95 -10.79 6.28 9.07
CA ALA A 95 -11.00 5.95 7.67
C ALA A 95 -9.82 6.44 6.81
N GLN A 96 -9.35 7.67 7.05
CA GLN A 96 -8.16 8.21 6.40
C GLN A 96 -6.91 7.41 6.75
N ALA A 97 -6.65 7.15 8.03
CA ALA A 97 -5.50 6.40 8.50
C ALA A 97 -5.41 4.99 7.89
N LEU A 98 -6.54 4.27 7.83
CA LEU A 98 -6.61 2.98 7.15
C LEU A 98 -6.39 3.11 5.64
N SER A 99 -6.86 4.19 5.01
CA SER A 99 -6.68 4.42 3.57
C SER A 99 -5.22 4.67 3.19
N GLU A 100 -4.47 5.37 4.04
CA GLU A 100 -3.03 5.67 3.89
C GLU A 100 -2.14 4.49 4.28
N THR A 101 -2.64 3.56 5.10
CA THR A 101 -1.89 2.37 5.49
C THR A 101 -1.62 1.48 4.28
N GLU A 102 -0.34 1.29 3.94
CA GLU A 102 0.09 0.39 2.88
C GLU A 102 0.71 -0.86 3.49
N ILE A 103 0.23 -2.04 3.09
CA ILE A 103 0.80 -3.31 3.53
C ILE A 103 0.74 -4.35 2.40
N ALA A 104 1.85 -5.07 2.19
CA ALA A 104 1.92 -6.14 1.20
C ALA A 104 2.94 -7.21 1.59
N GLY A 105 2.75 -8.41 1.06
CA GLY A 105 3.64 -9.58 1.27
C GLY A 105 2.96 -10.75 1.99
N LEU A 106 1.85 -10.48 2.67
CA LEU A 106 1.03 -11.48 3.36
C LEU A 106 -0.43 -11.00 3.47
N ALA A 107 -1.36 -11.91 3.76
CA ALA A 107 -2.76 -11.57 3.98
C ALA A 107 -2.94 -10.79 5.28
N THR A 108 -3.81 -9.78 5.28
CA THR A 108 -4.09 -8.96 6.46
C THR A 108 -5.58 -8.69 6.60
N ASN A 109 -6.01 -8.38 7.83
CA ASN A 109 -7.38 -7.95 8.09
C ASN A 109 -7.66 -6.48 7.68
N LEU A 110 -6.70 -5.77 7.07
CA LEU A 110 -6.87 -4.35 6.69
C LEU A 110 -8.13 -4.07 5.84
N PRO A 111 -8.45 -4.87 4.80
CA PRO A 111 -9.68 -4.65 4.03
C PRO A 111 -10.94 -4.81 4.89
N PHE A 112 -10.95 -5.80 5.78
CA PHE A 112 -12.06 -6.01 6.72
C PHE A 112 -12.23 -4.81 7.67
N LEU A 113 -11.14 -4.28 8.24
CA LEU A 113 -11.20 -3.09 9.10
C LEU A 113 -11.77 -1.89 8.35
N LYS A 114 -11.39 -1.68 7.08
CA LYS A 114 -11.98 -0.63 6.24
C LYS A 114 -13.49 -0.79 6.09
N GLN A 115 -13.99 -2.01 5.88
CA GLN A 115 -15.43 -2.26 5.79
C GLN A 115 -16.14 -1.99 7.12
N VAL A 116 -15.56 -2.41 8.26
CA VAL A 116 -16.14 -2.15 9.59
C VAL A 116 -16.27 -0.64 9.84
N ILE A 117 -15.20 0.13 9.61
CA ILE A 117 -15.20 1.58 9.83
C ILE A 117 -16.19 2.31 8.90
N ALA A 118 -16.35 1.82 7.67
CA ALA A 118 -17.30 2.38 6.71
C ALA A 118 -18.76 1.93 6.93
N HIS A 119 -19.02 0.94 7.80
CA HIS A 119 -20.34 0.36 7.94
C HIS A 119 -21.30 1.32 8.67
N PRO A 120 -22.51 1.63 8.13
CA PRO A 120 -23.42 2.61 8.72
C PRO A 120 -23.83 2.31 10.17
N GLU A 121 -24.10 1.05 10.51
CA GLU A 121 -24.44 0.64 11.88
C GLU A 121 -23.25 0.80 12.85
N PHE A 122 -22.02 0.64 12.37
CA PHE A 122 -20.84 0.93 13.18
C PHE A 122 -20.70 2.44 13.35
N ALA A 123 -20.91 3.23 12.30
CA ALA A 123 -20.84 4.69 12.34
C ALA A 123 -21.92 5.32 13.24
N SER A 124 -23.12 4.73 13.32
CA SER A 124 -24.19 5.18 14.22
C SER A 124 -24.02 4.71 15.68
N GLY A 125 -23.05 3.83 15.94
CA GLY A 125 -22.81 3.26 17.27
C GLY A 125 -23.79 2.14 17.65
N ASN A 126 -24.59 1.64 16.71
CA ASN A 126 -25.46 0.48 16.92
C ASN A 126 -24.65 -0.83 16.85
N VAL A 127 -23.80 -1.03 17.86
CA VAL A 127 -22.87 -2.16 17.93
C VAL A 127 -23.14 -3.01 19.17
N ASP A 128 -23.12 -4.32 18.98
CA ASP A 128 -23.16 -5.32 20.03
C ASP A 128 -22.20 -6.48 19.68
N THR A 129 -22.04 -7.45 20.58
CA THR A 129 -21.11 -8.56 20.38
C THR A 129 -21.47 -9.48 19.21
N GLY A 130 -22.69 -9.39 18.68
CA GLY A 130 -23.16 -10.07 17.47
C GLY A 130 -23.02 -9.25 16.19
N PHE A 131 -22.40 -8.06 16.22
CA PHE A 131 -22.28 -7.18 15.03
C PHE A 131 -21.61 -7.88 13.84
N ILE A 132 -20.42 -8.46 14.05
CA ILE A 132 -19.64 -9.07 12.95
C ILE A 132 -20.41 -10.24 12.29
N PRO A 133 -20.93 -11.24 13.04
CA PRO A 133 -21.72 -12.31 12.44
C PRO A 133 -22.99 -11.81 11.72
N ARG A 134 -23.64 -10.76 12.26
CA ARG A 134 -24.87 -10.19 11.67
C ARG A 134 -24.62 -9.50 10.33
N HIS A 135 -23.45 -8.90 10.15
CA HIS A 135 -23.09 -8.10 8.98
C HIS A 135 -22.01 -8.75 8.11
N ALA A 136 -21.75 -10.05 8.28
CA ALA A 136 -20.66 -10.77 7.64
C ALA A 136 -20.61 -10.56 6.11
N ASP A 137 -21.75 -10.65 5.42
CA ASP A 137 -21.84 -10.47 3.96
C ASP A 137 -21.37 -9.09 3.49
N ALA A 138 -21.60 -8.05 4.30
CA ALA A 138 -21.17 -6.68 4.00
C ALA A 138 -19.70 -6.44 4.37
N LEU A 139 -19.21 -7.11 5.41
CA LEU A 139 -17.84 -6.95 5.93
C LEU A 139 -16.82 -7.81 5.19
N LEU A 140 -17.27 -8.92 4.60
CA LEU A 140 -16.46 -9.93 3.91
C LEU A 140 -17.03 -10.20 2.51
N PRO A 141 -17.04 -9.18 1.62
CA PRO A 141 -17.56 -9.38 0.27
C PRO A 141 -16.73 -10.42 -0.49
N GLU A 142 -17.39 -11.19 -1.36
CA GLU A 142 -16.70 -12.14 -2.23
C GLU A 142 -15.61 -11.44 -3.06
N ALA A 143 -14.48 -12.13 -3.25
CA ALA A 143 -13.37 -11.64 -4.04
C ALA A 143 -13.83 -11.43 -5.50
N ALA A 144 -13.84 -10.17 -5.94
CA ALA A 144 -14.07 -9.83 -7.32
C ALA A 144 -12.78 -10.04 -8.15
N PRO A 145 -12.89 -10.45 -9.43
CA PRO A 145 -11.74 -10.53 -10.32
C PRO A 145 -11.01 -9.19 -10.43
N ALA A 146 -9.69 -9.24 -10.62
CA ALA A 146 -8.89 -8.03 -10.79
C ALA A 146 -9.39 -7.19 -11.97
N SER A 147 -9.64 -5.90 -11.72
CA SER A 147 -10.10 -4.96 -12.75
C SER A 147 -9.02 -4.73 -13.82
N ASP A 148 -9.44 -4.29 -15.02
CA ASP A 148 -8.49 -3.98 -16.10
C ASP A 148 -7.48 -2.88 -15.70
N ILE A 149 -7.90 -1.93 -14.86
CA ILE A 149 -7.03 -0.89 -14.32
C ILE A 149 -5.98 -1.50 -13.38
N CYS A 150 -6.40 -2.42 -12.49
CA CYS A 150 -5.49 -3.12 -11.59
C CYS A 150 -4.42 -3.90 -12.38
N LEU A 151 -4.85 -4.65 -13.40
CA LEU A 151 -3.93 -5.38 -14.27
C LEU A 151 -3.00 -4.44 -15.04
N ALA A 152 -3.51 -3.34 -15.58
CA ALA A 152 -2.68 -2.35 -16.29
C ALA A 152 -1.63 -1.70 -15.37
N LEU A 153 -1.99 -1.39 -14.13
CA LEU A 153 -1.05 -0.85 -13.13
C LEU A 153 -0.01 -1.90 -12.72
N ALA A 154 -0.40 -3.16 -12.52
CA ALA A 154 0.52 -4.25 -12.25
C ALA A 154 1.51 -4.45 -13.39
N THR A 155 1.03 -4.42 -14.64
CA THR A 155 1.86 -4.44 -15.85
C THR A 155 2.86 -3.30 -15.89
N LEU A 156 2.38 -2.07 -15.67
CA LEU A 156 3.26 -0.90 -15.65
C LEU A 156 4.31 -0.98 -14.54
N GLY A 157 3.95 -1.48 -13.36
CA GLY A 157 4.88 -1.69 -12.26
C GLY A 157 5.99 -2.68 -12.60
N ILE A 158 5.67 -3.79 -13.28
CA ILE A 158 6.65 -4.77 -13.76
C ILE A 158 7.59 -4.13 -14.79
N LEU A 159 7.05 -3.36 -15.73
CA LEU A 159 7.84 -2.68 -16.75
C LEU A 159 8.77 -1.62 -16.14
N ALA A 160 8.28 -0.81 -15.21
CA ALA A 160 9.08 0.18 -14.48
C ALA A 160 10.21 -0.50 -13.67
N ALA A 161 9.92 -1.60 -12.97
CA ALA A 161 10.94 -2.34 -12.23
C ALA A 161 12.03 -2.95 -13.15
N ARG A 162 11.66 -3.32 -14.39
CA ARG A 162 12.63 -3.74 -15.41
C ARG A 162 13.49 -2.58 -15.89
N GLU A 163 12.89 -1.41 -16.15
CA GLU A 163 13.63 -0.18 -16.48
C GLU A 163 14.64 0.21 -15.39
N ASP A 164 14.23 0.19 -14.12
CA ASP A 164 15.12 0.48 -13.00
C ASP A 164 16.27 -0.53 -12.88
N ARG A 165 15.99 -1.82 -13.08
CA ARG A 165 17.02 -2.86 -13.06
C ARG A 165 18.04 -2.65 -14.17
N ALA A 166 17.56 -2.46 -15.40
CA ALA A 166 18.37 -2.20 -16.57
C ALA A 166 19.26 -0.96 -16.38
N PHE A 167 18.70 0.14 -15.86
CA PHE A 167 19.45 1.35 -15.55
C PHE A 167 20.56 1.09 -14.52
N ASN A 168 20.25 0.36 -13.45
CA ASN A 168 21.22 0.04 -12.40
C ASN A 168 22.34 -0.90 -12.89
N GLU A 169 22.03 -1.86 -13.76
CA GLU A 169 23.00 -2.74 -14.39
C GLU A 169 23.91 -1.96 -15.35
N ALA A 170 23.33 -1.07 -16.16
CA ALA A 170 24.08 -0.19 -17.06
C ALA A 170 25.08 0.67 -16.29
N ALA A 171 24.63 1.35 -15.23
CA ALA A 171 25.46 2.21 -14.40
C ALA A 171 26.65 1.50 -13.74
N ARG A 172 26.55 0.17 -13.53
CA ARG A 172 27.63 -0.67 -12.97
C ARG A 172 28.55 -1.28 -14.03
N SER A 173 28.22 -1.13 -15.30
CA SER A 173 28.98 -1.70 -16.41
C SER A 173 30.10 -0.78 -16.90
N ASN A 174 31.03 -1.32 -17.68
CA ASN A 174 32.07 -0.55 -18.36
C ASN A 174 31.56 0.23 -19.59
N ASP A 175 30.30 0.04 -19.97
CA ASP A 175 29.63 0.78 -21.06
C ASP A 175 28.21 1.18 -20.62
N PRO A 176 28.05 2.22 -19.78
CA PRO A 176 26.75 2.60 -19.21
C PRO A 176 25.75 3.14 -20.23
N PHE A 177 26.21 3.51 -21.42
CA PHE A 177 25.37 4.04 -22.50
C PHE A 177 25.10 2.99 -23.59
N SER A 178 25.47 1.73 -23.36
CA SER A 178 25.24 0.65 -24.31
C SER A 178 23.75 0.50 -24.61
N PRO A 179 23.34 0.45 -25.88
CA PRO A 179 21.94 0.18 -26.23
C PRO A 179 21.49 -1.22 -25.80
N TRP A 180 22.42 -2.13 -25.48
CA TRP A 180 22.12 -3.47 -24.99
C TRP A 180 21.53 -3.50 -23.57
N HIS A 181 21.55 -2.37 -22.86
CA HIS A 181 20.84 -2.22 -21.59
C HIS A 181 19.37 -1.78 -21.78
N ASP A 182 18.90 -1.49 -22.99
CA ASP A 182 17.52 -1.04 -23.20
C ASP A 182 16.50 -2.20 -23.01
N PRO A 183 15.59 -2.13 -22.02
CA PRO A 183 14.60 -3.17 -21.79
C PRO A 183 13.34 -3.04 -22.68
N SER A 184 13.34 -2.12 -23.66
CA SER A 184 12.21 -1.91 -24.59
C SER A 184 11.92 -3.11 -25.50
N GLY A 185 12.81 -4.10 -25.55
CA GLY A 185 12.68 -5.27 -26.41
C GLY A 185 12.72 -4.92 -27.90
N TRP A 186 13.50 -3.89 -28.27
CA TRP A 186 13.63 -3.41 -29.64
C TRP A 186 13.85 -4.55 -30.65
N GLN A 187 13.14 -4.49 -31.77
CA GLN A 187 13.28 -5.41 -32.90
C GLN A 187 13.37 -4.63 -34.21
N ALA A 188 14.26 -5.05 -35.10
CA ALA A 188 14.38 -4.44 -36.42
C ALA A 188 13.08 -4.64 -37.22
N ASN A 189 12.46 -3.54 -37.65
CA ASN A 189 11.25 -3.50 -38.50
C ASN A 189 9.98 -4.12 -37.89
N LEU A 190 9.96 -4.42 -36.59
CA LEU A 190 8.81 -5.00 -35.90
C LEU A 190 8.50 -4.22 -34.61
N ALA A 191 7.21 -4.23 -34.23
CA ALA A 191 6.83 -3.78 -32.90
C ALA A 191 7.25 -4.85 -31.87
N SER A 192 7.80 -4.41 -30.74
CA SER A 192 8.04 -5.30 -29.62
C SER A 192 6.71 -5.66 -28.97
N CYS A 193 6.51 -6.94 -28.70
CA CYS A 193 5.28 -7.45 -28.10
C CYS A 193 5.62 -8.51 -27.06
N GLU A 194 5.00 -8.40 -25.89
CA GLU A 194 5.06 -9.41 -24.85
C GLU A 194 3.68 -9.64 -24.22
N CYS A 195 3.52 -10.79 -23.58
CA CYS A 195 2.34 -11.10 -22.78
C CYS A 195 2.78 -11.26 -21.32
N GLN A 196 2.01 -10.69 -20.41
CA GLN A 196 2.14 -10.91 -18.98
C GLN A 196 0.87 -11.61 -18.49
N ASP A 197 1.06 -12.78 -17.88
CA ASP A 197 -0.03 -13.59 -17.33
C ASP A 197 -0.16 -13.34 -15.83
N TYR A 198 -1.37 -13.05 -15.40
CA TYR A 198 -1.73 -12.79 -14.00
C TYR A 198 -2.67 -13.86 -13.51
N ILE A 199 -2.55 -14.16 -12.22
CA ILE A 199 -3.53 -14.93 -11.46
C ILE A 199 -3.93 -14.04 -10.29
N ASP A 200 -5.22 -13.71 -10.18
CA ASP A 200 -5.72 -12.90 -9.08
C ASP A 200 -5.97 -13.72 -7.81
N GLY A 201 -6.36 -13.05 -6.73
CA GLY A 201 -6.64 -13.71 -5.44
C GLY A 201 -7.81 -14.70 -5.48
N ALA A 202 -8.68 -14.62 -6.50
CA ALA A 202 -9.76 -15.58 -6.74
C ALA A 202 -9.30 -16.78 -7.61
N GLY A 203 -8.02 -16.83 -8.01
CA GLY A 203 -7.48 -17.85 -8.89
C GLY A 203 -7.83 -17.66 -10.37
N THR A 204 -8.39 -16.51 -10.75
CA THR A 204 -8.74 -16.22 -12.14
C THR A 204 -7.48 -15.85 -12.91
N SER A 205 -7.22 -16.56 -14.00
CA SER A 205 -6.09 -16.25 -14.88
C SER A 205 -6.48 -15.25 -15.97
N ARG A 206 -5.67 -14.21 -16.17
CA ARG A 206 -5.85 -13.19 -17.21
C ARG A 206 -4.52 -12.82 -17.85
N SER A 207 -4.51 -12.66 -19.17
CA SER A 207 -3.32 -12.23 -19.92
C SER A 207 -3.45 -10.77 -20.36
N VAL A 208 -2.39 -10.00 -20.15
CA VAL A 208 -2.24 -8.64 -20.67
C VAL A 208 -1.23 -8.66 -21.80
N LYS A 209 -1.67 -8.25 -22.99
CA LYS A 209 -0.78 -8.08 -24.14
C LYS A 209 -0.23 -6.66 -24.14
N ILE A 210 1.08 -6.55 -24.21
CA ILE A 210 1.82 -5.28 -24.23
C ILE A 210 2.41 -5.14 -25.62
N THR A 211 2.26 -3.97 -26.22
CA THR A 211 2.89 -3.65 -27.51
C THR A 211 3.60 -2.31 -27.40
N ILE A 212 4.89 -2.31 -27.70
CA ILE A 212 5.76 -1.13 -27.68
C ILE A 212 5.98 -0.70 -29.12
N THR A 213 5.62 0.54 -29.43
CA THR A 213 5.72 1.12 -30.78
C THR A 213 6.54 2.39 -30.77
N ASP A 214 7.41 2.56 -31.77
CA ASP A 214 8.33 3.69 -31.90
C ASP A 214 7.64 5.03 -32.23
N GLN A 215 6.37 5.02 -32.63
CA GLN A 215 5.68 6.20 -33.18
C GLN A 215 5.10 7.20 -32.15
N ALA A 216 5.14 6.91 -30.85
CA ALA A 216 4.87 7.88 -29.80
C ALA A 216 5.29 7.27 -28.46
N ILE A 217 5.99 8.04 -27.63
CA ILE A 217 6.36 7.64 -26.27
C ILE A 217 5.07 7.36 -25.48
N GLY A 218 4.65 6.10 -25.41
CA GLY A 218 3.43 5.67 -24.75
C GLY A 218 3.21 4.16 -24.87
N TRP A 219 2.69 3.55 -23.81
CA TRP A 219 2.38 2.12 -23.74
C TRP A 219 0.93 1.88 -24.18
N ARG A 220 0.67 0.80 -24.93
CA ARG A 220 -0.69 0.26 -25.12
C ARG A 220 -0.76 -1.13 -24.50
N SER A 221 -1.56 -1.27 -23.45
CA SER A 221 -1.98 -2.58 -22.94
C SER A 221 -3.38 -2.91 -23.44
N ALA A 222 -3.60 -4.16 -23.84
CA ALA A 222 -4.92 -4.71 -24.12
C ALA A 222 -5.14 -5.93 -23.23
N VAL A 223 -6.23 -5.93 -22.47
CA VAL A 223 -6.61 -7.04 -21.61
C VAL A 223 -7.67 -7.87 -22.33
N ASN A 224 -7.34 -9.13 -22.61
CA ASN A 224 -8.11 -10.07 -23.44
C ASN A 224 -8.31 -9.60 -24.90
N ALA A 225 -8.30 -10.56 -25.83
CA ALA A 225 -8.38 -10.36 -27.28
C ALA A 225 -9.66 -9.67 -27.80
N MET A 226 -10.51 -9.13 -26.92
CA MET A 226 -11.84 -8.60 -27.27
C MET A 226 -12.14 -7.19 -26.80
N MET A 227 -11.23 -6.46 -26.14
CA MET A 227 -11.45 -5.03 -25.86
C MET A 227 -10.31 -4.14 -26.35
N ARG A 228 -10.63 -3.36 -27.40
CA ARG A 228 -9.88 -2.19 -27.85
C ARG A 228 -10.13 -1.02 -26.89
N LYS A 229 -9.62 -1.09 -25.66
CA LYS A 229 -9.56 0.10 -24.79
C LYS A 229 -8.10 0.51 -24.62
N SER A 230 -7.71 1.55 -25.33
CA SER A 230 -6.44 2.24 -25.13
C SER A 230 -6.57 3.17 -23.94
N VAL A 231 -5.78 2.98 -22.90
CA VAL A 231 -5.57 4.00 -21.86
C VAL A 231 -4.27 4.73 -22.21
N PRO A 232 -4.31 5.94 -22.79
CA PRO A 232 -3.10 6.74 -22.95
C PRO A 232 -2.67 7.28 -21.59
N ILE A 233 -1.54 6.80 -21.08
CA ILE A 233 -0.88 7.37 -19.90
C ILE A 233 0.24 8.29 -20.42
N TRP A 234 0.28 9.52 -19.89
CA TRP A 234 0.86 10.72 -20.49
C TRP A 234 2.39 10.74 -20.73
N LYS A 235 2.80 11.72 -21.55
CA LYS A 235 4.17 12.14 -21.92
C LYS A 235 5.16 12.15 -20.74
N LYS A 236 6.38 11.67 -21.00
CA LYS A 236 7.60 11.94 -20.20
C LYS A 236 7.61 13.38 -19.67
N ALA A 237 7.31 13.56 -18.39
CA ALA A 237 7.83 14.69 -17.63
C ALA A 237 9.33 14.43 -17.47
N ARG A 238 10.12 14.86 -18.46
CA ARG A 238 11.57 15.02 -18.27
C ARG A 238 11.75 16.05 -17.15
N LEU A 239 11.94 15.58 -15.92
CA LEU A 239 12.66 16.35 -14.90
C LEU A 239 14.05 16.60 -15.47
N LYS A 240 14.23 17.76 -16.14
CA LYS A 240 15.55 18.22 -16.53
C LYS A 240 16.28 18.60 -15.24
N PRO A 241 17.48 18.07 -14.96
CA PRO A 241 18.33 18.66 -13.94
C PRO A 241 18.67 20.09 -14.38
N LYS A 242 18.25 21.10 -13.60
CA LYS A 242 18.70 22.48 -13.75
C LYS A 242 20.17 22.53 -13.31
N PHE A 243 21.11 22.47 -14.25
CA PHE A 243 22.47 22.94 -14.00
C PHE A 243 22.48 24.47 -14.15
N PRO A 244 22.85 25.25 -13.12
CA PRO A 244 23.01 26.69 -13.27
C PRO A 244 24.24 26.96 -14.13
N GLY A 245 24.05 27.74 -15.19
CA GLY A 245 25.09 28.07 -16.16
C GLY A 245 26.28 28.80 -15.54
N ARG A 246 27.48 28.30 -15.84
CA ARG A 246 28.66 29.15 -15.98
C ARG A 246 29.18 28.97 -17.40
N SER A 247 29.01 30.03 -18.19
CA SER A 247 29.75 30.23 -19.43
C SER A 247 31.23 30.32 -19.09
N ILE A 248 32.03 29.40 -19.61
CA ILE A 248 33.48 29.54 -19.70
C ILE A 248 33.78 29.49 -21.19
N ALA A 249 34.04 30.66 -21.76
CA ALA A 249 34.57 30.79 -23.11
C ALA A 249 35.99 30.18 -23.15
N PRO A 250 36.40 29.56 -24.27
CA PRO A 250 37.75 29.00 -24.37
C PRO A 250 38.75 30.14 -24.62
N PRO A 251 39.93 30.16 -23.98
CA PRO A 251 41.03 30.94 -24.49
C PRO A 251 41.74 30.15 -25.60
N PHE A 252 42.11 30.93 -26.60
CA PHE A 252 42.97 30.61 -27.73
C PHE A 252 44.29 29.94 -27.33
N TRP A 253 44.82 29.19 -28.31
CA TRP A 253 46.10 28.46 -28.41
C TRP A 253 46.08 27.01 -27.91
#